data_AF-A0A097EPV7-F1
#
_entry.id   AF-A0A097EPV7-F1
#
_cell.length_a   1.000
_cell.length_b   1.000
_cell.length_c   1.000
_cell.angle_alpha   90.00
_cell.angle_beta   90.00
_cell.angle_gamma   90.00
#
_symmetry.space_group_name_H-M   'P 1'
#
loop_
_entity.id
_entity.type
_entity.pdbx_description
1 polymer ?
#
loop_
_entity_poly.entity_id
_entity_poly.type
_entity_poly.pdbx_seq_one_letter_code
_entity_poly.pdbx_strand_id
1 'polypeptide(L)'
;MQQSARDNLQTLFESLKTYYLEEQKAYTNRAVSLTEHLSSIDTLASRSDFYNLSLVLEEVNLLSSNLFSKELIALNNKIKSLVDAVYIETEVKRIFDKLELIKVFFEKYLISLQSFFVKRVEIVEKINNIEEFVSHLKSKADKQEQNSAKAPIVDLYLGLLKGNNIGEILTNNYKRFFSKLRSFVKQSNSIKSQLPLKDNPIIEVLQLAYFIKNNHTNFNYTCYSDSIFLNAYQSVFHDDEIESPNDSIISFKYKNLQEALDDNNQLKQIFEYGFFAVSQYFNDFNLERILLPQQRQKNKFENSFKSLVAHIERLPNTLKSLDELYFELNKKEDFYSLFISESVSVMEISPANILSEIANIYFHKNLNIASFINFAIYENKEDILSNFKYVERLFMDIATEISKQEQTDLRVLKSYIMQISTVLKKLDEQYEEFKEKEQNIVLAITKDDFTTLNKIYRKYQNKNYKEIISNYTKTKKNNIQKMIAKVNKYIKSGNYEKANIKAKEVTYNALENSYYNIPKLICIDELPPVSHSVINVLQNRSLEPIAKTTLKLNEEYWRV
;
A
#
# COMPACT_ATOMS: atom_id res chain seq x y z
N MET A 1 36.60 -33.61 11.85
CA MET A 1 35.41 -33.05 11.16
C MET A 1 34.27 -34.06 11.08
N GLN A 2 34.46 -35.27 10.52
CA GLN A 2 33.37 -36.27 10.39
C GLN A 2 32.76 -36.75 11.72
N GLN A 3 33.55 -36.92 12.79
CA GLN A 3 33.01 -37.29 14.12
C GLN A 3 32.08 -36.21 14.69
N SER A 4 32.50 -34.94 14.65
CA SER A 4 31.69 -33.80 15.09
C SER A 4 30.40 -33.62 14.26
N ALA A 5 30.43 -33.96 12.96
CA ALA A 5 29.24 -33.92 12.12
C ALA A 5 28.22 -35.02 12.48
N ARG A 6 28.70 -36.21 12.85
CA ARG A 6 27.84 -37.31 13.36
C ARG A 6 27.26 -36.99 14.73
N ASP A 7 28.04 -36.41 15.63
CA ASP A 7 27.57 -35.99 16.95
C ASP A 7 26.48 -34.91 16.84
N ASN A 8 26.64 -33.95 15.91
CA ASN A 8 25.61 -32.94 15.61
C ASN A 8 24.32 -33.55 15.03
N LEU A 9 24.45 -34.57 14.16
CA LEU A 9 23.29 -35.29 13.61
C LEU A 9 22.54 -36.07 14.68
N GLN A 10 23.26 -36.66 15.63
CA GLN A 10 22.68 -37.32 16.80
C GLN A 10 21.91 -36.33 17.69
N THR A 11 22.49 -35.15 17.95
CA THR A 11 21.78 -34.07 18.67
C THR A 11 20.52 -33.61 17.93
N LEU A 12 20.57 -33.51 16.60
CA LEU A 12 19.41 -33.19 15.76
C LEU A 12 18.33 -34.27 15.88
N PHE A 13 18.71 -35.55 15.83
CA PHE A 13 17.81 -36.69 15.98
C PHE A 13 17.09 -36.67 17.34
N GLU A 14 17.83 -36.45 18.42
CA GLU A 14 17.30 -36.34 19.79
C GLU A 14 16.35 -35.15 19.96
N SER A 15 16.53 -34.10 19.15
CA SER A 15 15.71 -32.88 19.18
C SER A 15 14.48 -32.94 18.27
N LEU A 16 14.36 -33.95 17.39
CA LEU A 16 13.29 -34.02 16.38
C LEU A 16 11.88 -33.97 16.97
N LYS A 17 11.67 -34.60 18.13
CA LYS A 17 10.39 -34.55 18.82
C LYS A 17 9.93 -33.11 19.07
N THR A 18 10.84 -32.26 19.53
CA THR A 18 10.56 -30.85 19.78
C THR A 18 10.20 -30.14 18.48
N TYR A 19 10.95 -30.40 17.40
CA TYR A 19 10.67 -29.79 16.10
C TYR A 19 9.32 -30.21 15.51
N TYR A 20 8.92 -31.48 15.62
CA TYR A 20 7.59 -31.91 15.19
C TYR A 20 6.47 -31.21 15.97
N LEU A 21 6.63 -31.01 17.28
CA LEU A 21 5.64 -30.31 18.12
C LEU A 21 5.56 -28.81 17.79
N GLU A 22 6.71 -28.16 17.53
CA GLU A 22 6.76 -26.76 17.09
C GLU A 22 6.14 -26.58 15.71
N GLU A 23 6.47 -27.46 14.77
CA GLU A 23 5.90 -27.47 13.41
C GLU A 23 4.39 -27.71 13.44
N GLN A 24 3.90 -28.66 14.25
CA GLN A 24 2.48 -28.89 14.49
C GLN A 24 1.78 -27.63 15.01
N LYS A 25 2.37 -26.97 16.01
CA LYS A 25 1.80 -25.74 16.61
C LYS A 25 1.75 -24.60 15.60
N ALA A 26 2.78 -24.45 14.77
CA ALA A 26 2.83 -23.43 13.72
C ALA A 26 1.69 -23.61 12.70
N TYR A 27 1.45 -24.83 12.22
CA TYR A 27 0.33 -25.11 11.31
C TYR A 27 -1.03 -24.93 11.98
N THR A 28 -1.18 -25.40 13.22
CA THR A 28 -2.47 -25.38 13.92
C THR A 28 -2.93 -23.96 14.26
N ASN A 29 -2.03 -23.11 14.77
CA ASN A 29 -2.36 -21.74 15.15
C ASN A 29 -2.88 -20.91 13.95
N ARG A 30 -2.25 -21.08 12.79
CA ARG A 30 -2.64 -20.36 11.57
C ARG A 30 -3.98 -20.83 11.02
N ALA A 31 -4.29 -22.12 11.21
CA ALA A 31 -5.52 -22.71 10.72
C ALA A 31 -6.76 -22.46 11.59
N VAL A 32 -6.61 -22.36 12.92
CA VAL A 32 -7.72 -22.05 13.84
C VAL A 32 -8.34 -20.68 13.55
N SER A 33 -7.50 -19.67 13.29
CA SER A 33 -7.97 -18.34 12.89
C SER A 33 -8.76 -18.35 11.58
N LEU A 34 -8.43 -19.25 10.65
CA LEU A 34 -9.13 -19.36 9.37
C LEU A 34 -10.54 -19.96 9.53
N THR A 35 -10.71 -20.95 10.41
CA THR A 35 -12.04 -21.52 10.73
C THR A 35 -12.98 -20.50 11.36
N GLU A 36 -12.46 -19.60 12.19
CA GLU A 36 -13.22 -18.48 12.74
C GLU A 36 -13.62 -17.48 11.65
N HIS A 37 -12.70 -17.14 10.75
CA HIS A 37 -13.00 -16.26 9.60
C HIS A 37 -14.00 -16.87 8.61
N LEU A 38 -13.92 -18.17 8.31
CA LEU A 38 -14.94 -18.84 7.48
C LEU A 38 -16.33 -18.73 8.11
N SER A 39 -16.41 -18.74 9.45
CA SER A 39 -17.66 -18.66 10.20
C SER A 39 -18.22 -17.24 10.28
N SER A 40 -17.41 -16.20 10.04
CA SER A 40 -17.84 -14.81 10.08
C SER A 40 -18.35 -14.29 8.73
N ILE A 41 -18.21 -15.07 7.65
CA ILE A 41 -18.75 -14.72 6.32
C ILE A 41 -20.24 -15.09 6.27
N ASP A 42 -21.09 -14.16 6.69
CA ASP A 42 -22.55 -14.34 6.73
C ASP A 42 -23.30 -13.59 5.62
N THR A 43 -22.61 -12.66 4.96
CA THR A 43 -23.20 -11.75 3.97
C THR A 43 -22.22 -11.46 2.82
N LEU A 44 -22.79 -11.27 1.62
CA LEU A 44 -22.07 -10.86 0.41
C LEU A 44 -22.79 -9.64 -0.18
N ALA A 45 -22.62 -8.49 0.48
CA ALA A 45 -23.37 -7.26 0.24
C ALA A 45 -22.51 -6.11 -0.32
N SER A 46 -21.21 -6.31 -0.44
CA SER A 46 -20.26 -5.33 -0.96
C SER A 46 -19.20 -5.98 -1.86
N ARG A 47 -18.51 -5.18 -2.67
CA ARG A 47 -17.36 -5.67 -3.46
C ARG A 47 -16.22 -6.16 -2.56
N SER A 48 -16.05 -5.55 -1.39
CA SER A 48 -15.04 -5.96 -0.41
C SER A 48 -15.31 -7.36 0.10
N ASP A 49 -16.57 -7.73 0.34
CA ASP A 49 -16.92 -9.05 0.86
C ASP A 49 -16.52 -10.14 -0.15
N PHE A 50 -16.68 -9.86 -1.44
CA PHE A 50 -16.27 -10.74 -2.55
C PHE A 50 -14.75 -10.91 -2.65
N TYR A 51 -14.00 -9.82 -2.47
CA TYR A 51 -12.54 -9.87 -2.50
C TYR A 51 -11.99 -10.58 -1.26
N ASN A 52 -12.57 -10.30 -0.09
CA ASN A 52 -12.23 -10.98 1.16
C ASN A 52 -12.53 -12.48 1.08
N LEU A 53 -13.68 -12.86 0.52
CA LEU A 53 -14.03 -14.25 0.26
C LEU A 53 -12.95 -14.95 -0.59
N SER A 54 -12.51 -14.33 -1.69
CA SER A 54 -11.44 -14.91 -2.52
C SER A 54 -10.14 -15.10 -1.76
N LEU A 55 -9.71 -14.11 -0.97
CA LEU A 55 -8.50 -14.24 -0.15
C LEU A 55 -8.60 -15.35 0.90
N VAL A 56 -9.78 -15.51 1.51
CA VAL A 56 -10.05 -16.60 2.45
C VAL A 56 -9.97 -17.96 1.76
N LEU A 57 -10.53 -18.10 0.55
CA LEU A 57 -10.43 -19.34 -0.24
C LEU A 57 -8.98 -19.65 -0.64
N GLU A 58 -8.17 -18.64 -0.95
CA GLU A 58 -6.73 -18.84 -1.21
C GLU A 58 -5.96 -19.26 0.05
N GLU A 59 -6.29 -18.72 1.23
CA GLU A 59 -5.71 -19.19 2.51
C GLU A 59 -6.14 -20.62 2.85
N VAL A 60 -7.37 -21.02 2.55
CA VAL A 60 -7.81 -22.43 2.67
C VAL A 60 -6.96 -23.33 1.78
N ASN A 61 -6.73 -22.95 0.53
CA ASN A 61 -5.89 -23.71 -0.40
C ASN A 61 -4.43 -23.79 0.08
N LEU A 62 -3.87 -22.69 0.61
CA LEU A 62 -2.52 -22.65 1.16
C LEU A 62 -2.38 -23.57 2.37
N LEU A 63 -3.25 -23.45 3.36
CA LEU A 63 -3.12 -24.20 4.61
C LEU A 63 -3.46 -25.69 4.44
N SER A 64 -4.26 -26.02 3.41
CA SER A 64 -4.54 -27.40 3.04
C SER A 64 -3.49 -28.04 2.12
N SER A 65 -2.36 -27.37 1.84
CA SER A 65 -1.32 -27.88 0.92
C SER A 65 -0.34 -28.89 1.54
N ASN A 66 -0.47 -29.20 2.83
CA ASN A 66 0.37 -30.18 3.51
C ASN A 66 -0.21 -31.59 3.32
N LEU A 67 0.39 -32.34 2.41
CA LEU A 67 -0.09 -33.63 1.89
C LEU A 67 0.71 -34.82 2.47
N PHE A 68 1.04 -34.76 3.75
CA PHE A 68 1.95 -35.72 4.41
C PHE A 68 1.40 -37.15 4.52
N SER A 69 0.11 -37.36 4.22
CA SER A 69 -0.54 -38.67 4.30
C SER A 69 -1.64 -38.82 3.24
N LYS A 70 -2.00 -40.08 2.93
CA LYS A 70 -3.12 -40.41 2.02
C LYS A 70 -4.45 -39.79 2.46
N GLU A 71 -4.65 -39.68 3.77
CA GLU A 71 -5.84 -39.07 4.36
C GLU A 71 -5.87 -37.56 4.11
N LEU A 72 -4.73 -36.88 4.34
CA LEU A 72 -4.59 -35.44 4.07
C LEU A 72 -4.78 -35.12 2.57
N ILE A 73 -4.26 -35.98 1.68
CA ILE A 73 -4.47 -35.89 0.23
C ILE A 73 -5.96 -35.99 -0.11
N ALA A 74 -6.65 -36.99 0.44
CA ALA A 74 -8.08 -37.18 0.18
C ALA A 74 -8.93 -36.00 0.67
N LEU A 75 -8.57 -35.39 1.80
CA LEU A 75 -9.24 -34.22 2.36
C LEU A 75 -8.94 -32.95 1.54
N ASN A 76 -7.69 -32.71 1.17
CA ASN A 76 -7.31 -31.60 0.29
C ASN A 76 -8.07 -31.65 -1.03
N ASN A 77 -8.16 -32.82 -1.68
CA ASN A 77 -8.90 -32.97 -2.93
C ASN A 77 -10.38 -32.57 -2.79
N LYS A 78 -11.02 -32.92 -1.67
CA LYS A 78 -12.41 -32.53 -1.39
C LYS A 78 -12.54 -31.03 -1.15
N ILE A 79 -11.65 -30.45 -0.35
CA ILE A 79 -11.61 -29.02 -0.06
C ILE A 79 -11.45 -28.24 -1.37
N LYS A 80 -10.45 -28.59 -2.17
CA LYS A 80 -10.17 -27.98 -3.47
C LYS A 80 -11.37 -28.05 -4.42
N SER A 81 -12.01 -29.22 -4.53
CA SER A 81 -13.21 -29.37 -5.36
C SER A 81 -14.35 -28.46 -4.91
N LEU A 82 -14.50 -28.22 -3.61
CA LEU A 82 -15.52 -27.30 -3.08
C LEU A 82 -15.14 -25.84 -3.34
N VAL A 83 -13.86 -25.46 -3.16
CA VAL A 83 -13.34 -24.13 -3.48
C VAL A 83 -13.56 -23.80 -4.96
N ASP A 84 -13.21 -24.72 -5.87
CA ASP A 84 -13.45 -24.58 -7.31
C ASP A 84 -14.96 -24.40 -7.60
N ALA A 85 -15.80 -25.15 -6.89
CA ALA A 85 -17.25 -25.04 -7.01
C ALA A 85 -17.80 -23.70 -6.48
N VAL A 86 -17.14 -23.04 -5.54
CA VAL A 86 -17.47 -21.66 -5.10
C VAL A 86 -17.09 -20.66 -6.19
N TYR A 87 -15.90 -20.81 -6.80
CA TYR A 87 -15.43 -19.89 -7.84
C TYR A 87 -16.35 -19.84 -9.07
N ILE A 88 -17.03 -20.95 -9.39
CA ILE A 88 -17.92 -21.07 -10.55
C ILE A 88 -19.40 -20.76 -10.21
N GLU A 89 -19.74 -20.66 -8.92
CA GLU A 89 -21.13 -20.50 -8.49
C GLU A 89 -21.69 -19.11 -8.85
N THR A 90 -22.98 -19.08 -9.20
CA THR A 90 -23.72 -17.85 -9.54
C THR A 90 -24.75 -17.45 -8.49
N GLU A 91 -25.17 -18.39 -7.63
CA GLU A 91 -26.14 -18.14 -6.57
C GLU A 91 -25.46 -18.00 -5.20
N VAL A 92 -25.64 -16.83 -4.56
CA VAL A 92 -25.07 -16.52 -3.23
C VAL A 92 -25.43 -17.57 -2.17
N LYS A 93 -26.66 -18.09 -2.16
CA LYS A 93 -27.07 -19.12 -1.20
C LYS A 93 -26.23 -20.40 -1.32
N ARG A 94 -25.97 -20.85 -2.56
CA ARG A 94 -25.15 -22.05 -2.81
C ARG A 94 -23.67 -21.82 -2.50
N ILE A 95 -23.19 -20.57 -2.56
CA ILE A 95 -21.86 -20.21 -2.07
C ILE A 95 -21.78 -20.49 -0.57
N PHE A 96 -22.74 -20.02 0.22
CA PHE A 96 -22.76 -20.28 1.67
C PHE A 96 -22.86 -21.77 2.01
N ASP A 97 -23.72 -22.52 1.30
CA ASP A 97 -23.82 -23.98 1.50
C ASP A 97 -22.47 -24.68 1.26
N LYS A 98 -21.70 -24.24 0.25
CA LYS A 98 -20.36 -24.76 -0.04
C LYS A 98 -19.32 -24.31 0.98
N LEU A 99 -19.40 -23.08 1.48
CA LEU A 99 -18.50 -22.58 2.53
C LEU A 99 -18.63 -23.38 3.83
N GLU A 100 -19.85 -23.73 4.22
CA GLU A 100 -20.09 -24.63 5.36
C GLU A 100 -19.45 -26.01 5.14
N LEU A 101 -19.56 -26.57 3.93
CA LEU A 101 -18.89 -27.83 3.61
C LEU A 101 -17.36 -27.68 3.63
N ILE A 102 -16.82 -26.59 3.11
CA ILE A 102 -15.37 -26.29 3.15
C ILE A 102 -14.91 -26.28 4.61
N LYS A 103 -15.62 -25.58 5.49
CA LYS A 103 -15.32 -25.53 6.93
C LYS A 103 -15.27 -26.93 7.54
N VAL A 104 -16.30 -27.75 7.34
CA VAL A 104 -16.36 -29.12 7.88
C VAL A 104 -15.20 -29.99 7.39
N PHE A 105 -14.85 -29.92 6.11
CA PHE A 105 -13.72 -30.70 5.58
C PHE A 105 -12.36 -30.15 6.02
N PHE A 106 -12.24 -28.83 6.20
CA PHE A 106 -11.03 -28.19 6.69
C PHE A 106 -10.78 -28.53 8.17
N GLU A 107 -11.79 -28.51 9.02
CA GLU A 107 -11.69 -28.97 10.42
C GLU A 107 -11.22 -30.43 10.50
N LYS A 108 -11.78 -31.32 9.67
CA LYS A 108 -11.32 -32.71 9.56
C LYS A 108 -9.86 -32.80 9.14
N TYR A 109 -9.45 -31.98 8.16
CA TYR A 109 -8.06 -31.90 7.73
C TYR A 109 -7.11 -31.49 8.87
N LEU A 110 -7.50 -30.54 9.72
CA LEU A 110 -6.68 -30.14 10.88
C LEU A 110 -6.52 -31.26 11.91
N ILE A 111 -7.60 -32.00 12.20
CA ILE A 111 -7.54 -33.16 13.10
C ILE A 111 -6.59 -34.22 12.54
N SER A 112 -6.70 -34.55 11.24
CA SER A 112 -5.82 -35.53 10.60
C SER A 112 -4.36 -35.05 10.56
N LEU A 113 -4.12 -33.74 10.40
CA LEU A 113 -2.77 -33.14 10.42
C LEU A 113 -2.15 -33.24 11.82
N GLN A 114 -2.91 -32.94 12.87
CA GLN A 114 -2.46 -33.11 14.26
C GLN A 114 -2.15 -34.59 14.55
N SER A 115 -3.03 -35.50 14.14
CA SER A 115 -2.80 -36.94 14.30
C SER A 115 -1.52 -37.41 13.59
N PHE A 116 -1.19 -36.84 12.44
CA PHE A 116 0.07 -37.14 11.74
C PHE A 116 1.29 -36.78 12.59
N PHE A 117 1.36 -35.57 13.17
CA PHE A 117 2.50 -35.16 13.99
C PHE A 117 2.60 -35.95 15.30
N VAL A 118 1.48 -36.29 15.94
CA VAL A 118 1.47 -37.18 17.11
C VAL A 118 2.10 -38.53 16.77
N LYS A 119 1.70 -39.14 15.64
CA LYS A 119 2.31 -40.40 15.16
C LYS A 119 3.80 -40.24 14.85
N ARG A 120 4.25 -39.08 14.36
CA ARG A 120 5.68 -38.81 14.10
C ARG A 120 6.49 -38.78 15.38
N VAL A 121 5.99 -38.11 16.42
CA VAL A 121 6.62 -38.11 17.75
C VAL A 121 6.75 -39.53 18.30
N GLU A 122 5.69 -40.33 18.22
CA GLU A 122 5.72 -41.74 18.68
C GLU A 122 6.74 -42.60 17.91
N ILE A 123 6.97 -42.31 16.62
CA ILE A 123 7.95 -43.05 15.80
C ILE A 123 9.37 -42.72 16.24
N VAL A 124 9.69 -41.44 16.47
CA VAL A 124 11.01 -41.02 16.99
C VAL A 124 11.29 -41.62 18.35
N GLU A 125 10.29 -41.73 19.22
CA GLU A 125 10.45 -42.33 20.55
C GLU A 125 10.67 -43.85 20.52
N LYS A 126 10.25 -44.53 19.44
CA LYS A 126 10.37 -45.99 19.29
C LYS A 126 11.63 -46.40 18.53
N ILE A 127 12.04 -45.62 17.54
CA ILE A 127 13.21 -45.90 16.72
C ILE A 127 14.42 -45.21 17.37
N ASN A 128 15.36 -45.96 17.90
CA ASN A 128 16.58 -45.41 18.52
C ASN A 128 17.78 -45.34 17.58
N ASN A 129 17.61 -45.76 16.32
CA ASN A 129 18.66 -45.79 15.31
C ASN A 129 18.35 -44.82 14.15
N ILE A 130 19.29 -43.91 13.87
CA ILE A 130 19.21 -42.93 12.79
C ILE A 130 18.98 -43.59 11.41
N GLU A 131 19.68 -44.69 11.09
CA GLU A 131 19.60 -45.37 9.79
C GLU A 131 18.24 -46.05 9.58
N GLU A 132 17.68 -46.60 10.66
CA GLU A 132 16.32 -47.17 10.68
C GLU A 132 15.27 -46.07 10.48
N PHE A 133 15.45 -44.92 11.12
CA PHE A 133 14.56 -43.77 10.97
C PHE A 133 14.62 -43.18 9.55
N VAL A 134 15.81 -43.05 8.96
CA VAL A 134 15.98 -42.61 7.57
C VAL A 134 15.32 -43.58 6.59
N SER A 135 15.48 -44.88 6.82
CA SER A 135 14.83 -45.92 6.00
C SER A 135 13.31 -45.82 6.08
N HIS A 136 12.77 -45.55 7.29
CA HIS A 136 11.35 -45.28 7.49
C HIS A 136 10.87 -44.05 6.70
N LEU A 137 11.62 -42.94 6.71
CA LEU A 137 11.27 -41.73 5.98
C LEU A 137 11.32 -41.91 4.45
N LYS A 138 12.36 -42.58 3.93
CA LYS A 138 12.55 -42.81 2.48
C LYS A 138 11.48 -43.74 1.87
N SER A 139 10.95 -44.68 2.64
CA SER A 139 9.94 -45.66 2.18
C SER A 139 8.58 -45.05 1.77
N LYS A 140 8.36 -43.75 1.99
CA LYS A 140 7.07 -43.05 1.75
C LYS A 140 7.13 -41.97 0.67
N ALA A 141 8.27 -41.77 0.01
CA ALA A 141 8.44 -40.70 -0.97
C ALA A 141 7.95 -41.08 -2.37
N ASP A 142 6.65 -41.35 -2.53
CA ASP A 142 6.04 -41.41 -3.87
C ASP A 142 5.67 -39.99 -4.30
N LYS A 143 6.46 -39.44 -5.24
CA LYS A 143 6.18 -38.15 -5.90
C LYS A 143 4.96 -38.30 -6.80
N GLN A 144 3.79 -37.90 -6.31
CA GLN A 144 2.66 -37.57 -7.19
C GLN A 144 2.73 -36.09 -7.52
N GLU A 145 3.12 -35.75 -8.74
CA GLU A 145 2.90 -34.40 -9.26
C GLU A 145 1.41 -34.20 -9.47
N GLN A 146 0.79 -33.42 -8.59
CA GLN A 146 -0.53 -32.86 -8.85
C GLN A 146 -0.37 -31.43 -9.36
N ASN A 147 -0.76 -31.21 -10.61
CA ASN A 147 -0.98 -29.86 -11.11
C ASN A 147 -2.22 -29.27 -10.43
N SER A 148 -2.05 -28.19 -9.66
CA SER A 148 -3.17 -27.36 -9.24
C SER A 148 -3.76 -26.66 -10.47
N ALA A 149 -5.09 -26.60 -10.54
CA ALA A 149 -5.75 -25.68 -11.46
C ALA A 149 -5.40 -24.28 -10.95
N LYS A 150 -4.68 -23.51 -11.76
CA LYS A 150 -4.22 -22.17 -11.41
C LYS A 150 -5.02 -21.16 -12.22
N ALA A 151 -5.16 -19.95 -11.68
CA ALA A 151 -5.77 -18.87 -12.44
C ALA A 151 -4.96 -18.61 -13.73
N PRO A 152 -5.59 -18.25 -14.85
CA PRO A 152 -4.89 -18.03 -16.11
C PRO A 152 -3.72 -17.04 -15.99
N ILE A 153 -3.86 -16.00 -15.17
CA ILE A 153 -2.80 -15.03 -14.93
C ILE A 153 -1.63 -15.59 -14.10
N VAL A 154 -1.89 -16.55 -13.22
CA VAL A 154 -0.84 -17.29 -12.48
C VAL A 154 -0.06 -18.19 -13.43
N ASP A 155 -0.73 -18.82 -14.40
CA ASP A 155 -0.07 -19.60 -15.44
C ASP A 155 0.77 -18.73 -16.38
N LEU A 156 0.29 -17.53 -16.72
CA LEU A 156 1.09 -16.56 -17.46
C LEU A 156 2.35 -16.15 -16.69
N TYR A 157 2.22 -15.91 -15.38
CA TYR A 157 3.34 -15.59 -14.51
C TYR A 157 4.34 -16.75 -14.36
N LEU A 158 3.86 -17.99 -14.26
CA LEU A 158 4.72 -19.17 -14.22
C LEU A 158 5.38 -19.46 -15.57
N GLY A 159 4.68 -19.21 -16.68
CA GLY A 159 5.23 -19.30 -18.02
C GLY A 159 6.39 -18.31 -18.22
N LEU A 160 6.23 -17.10 -17.69
CA LEU A 160 7.29 -16.09 -17.64
C LEU A 160 8.50 -16.58 -16.84
N LEU A 161 8.29 -17.12 -15.63
CA LEU A 161 9.38 -17.65 -14.77
C LEU A 161 10.12 -18.85 -15.37
N LYS A 162 9.48 -19.64 -16.22
CA LYS A 162 10.08 -20.83 -16.82
C LYS A 162 10.96 -20.51 -18.03
N GLY A 163 11.05 -19.25 -18.48
CA GLY A 163 11.88 -18.82 -19.63
C GLY A 163 11.46 -19.41 -21.00
N ASN A 164 10.54 -20.37 -21.01
CA ASN A 164 10.06 -21.03 -22.21
C ASN A 164 9.04 -20.12 -22.91
N ASN A 165 9.46 -19.51 -24.02
CA ASN A 165 8.66 -18.62 -24.88
C ASN A 165 8.27 -17.27 -24.25
N ILE A 166 9.26 -16.45 -23.88
CA ILE A 166 9.11 -15.00 -23.73
C ILE A 166 8.97 -14.34 -25.13
N GLY A 167 8.01 -14.82 -25.92
CA GLY A 167 7.72 -14.39 -27.27
C GLY A 167 6.44 -13.55 -27.37
N GLU A 168 6.05 -13.26 -28.61
CA GLU A 168 4.85 -12.47 -28.94
C GLU A 168 3.56 -13.05 -28.34
N ILE A 169 3.47 -14.38 -28.21
CA ILE A 169 2.31 -15.09 -27.64
C ILE A 169 2.08 -14.72 -26.18
N LEU A 170 3.13 -14.79 -25.34
CA LEU A 170 3.04 -14.44 -23.91
C LEU A 170 2.66 -12.96 -23.74
N THR A 171 3.30 -12.10 -24.54
CA THR A 171 3.03 -10.66 -24.61
C THR A 171 1.57 -10.36 -24.96
N ASN A 172 1.02 -11.04 -25.97
CA ASN A 172 -0.36 -10.86 -26.40
C ASN A 172 -1.37 -11.37 -25.35
N ASN A 173 -1.04 -12.44 -24.63
CA ASN A 173 -1.87 -12.95 -23.55
C ASN A 173 -1.95 -11.96 -22.37
N TYR A 174 -0.82 -11.35 -21.98
CA TYR A 174 -0.82 -10.26 -20.99
C TYR A 174 -1.61 -9.03 -21.47
N LYS A 175 -1.42 -8.59 -22.73
CA LYS A 175 -2.22 -7.49 -23.31
C LYS A 175 -3.72 -7.79 -23.25
N ARG A 176 -4.12 -9.01 -23.60
CA ARG A 176 -5.51 -9.45 -23.58
C ARG A 176 -6.08 -9.42 -22.16
N PHE A 177 -5.32 -9.93 -21.18
CA PHE A 177 -5.70 -9.89 -19.77
C PHE A 177 -5.90 -8.44 -19.28
N PHE A 178 -4.92 -7.56 -19.47
CA PHE A 178 -5.03 -6.16 -19.02
C PHE A 178 -6.14 -5.40 -19.76
N SER A 179 -6.43 -5.73 -21.02
CA SER A 179 -7.59 -5.18 -21.73
C SER A 179 -8.92 -5.64 -21.12
N LYS A 180 -9.05 -6.93 -20.77
CA LYS A 180 -10.22 -7.48 -20.05
C LYS A 180 -10.38 -6.77 -18.70
N LEU A 181 -9.30 -6.66 -17.92
CA LEU A 181 -9.28 -6.03 -16.61
C LEU A 181 -9.65 -4.53 -16.68
N ARG A 182 -9.04 -3.77 -17.60
CA ARG A 182 -9.37 -2.35 -17.81
C ARG A 182 -10.83 -2.14 -18.20
N SER A 183 -11.37 -3.02 -19.05
CA SER A 183 -12.77 -2.95 -19.46
C SER A 183 -13.71 -3.25 -18.30
N PHE A 184 -13.38 -4.27 -17.50
CA PHE A 184 -14.14 -4.65 -16.31
C PHE A 184 -14.21 -3.52 -15.28
N VAL A 185 -13.07 -2.87 -15.00
CA VAL A 185 -12.95 -1.80 -14.01
C VAL A 185 -13.72 -0.53 -14.41
N LYS A 186 -13.87 -0.25 -15.71
CA LYS A 186 -14.63 0.90 -16.21
C LYS A 186 -16.14 0.73 -16.13
N GLN A 187 -16.64 -0.50 -15.97
CA GLN A 187 -18.07 -0.79 -15.93
C GLN A 187 -18.60 -0.63 -14.50
N SER A 188 -19.73 0.07 -14.34
CA SER A 188 -20.43 0.17 -13.06
C SER A 188 -21.11 -1.17 -12.75
N ASN A 189 -20.37 -2.09 -12.14
CA ASN A 189 -20.87 -3.44 -11.86
C ASN A 189 -21.60 -3.50 -10.51
N SER A 190 -22.81 -4.05 -10.55
CA SER A 190 -23.54 -4.51 -9.36
C SER A 190 -22.86 -5.73 -8.74
N ILE A 191 -23.15 -6.03 -7.48
CA ILE A 191 -22.59 -7.21 -6.79
C ILE A 191 -22.99 -8.51 -7.49
N LYS A 192 -24.23 -8.60 -8.00
CA LYS A 192 -24.71 -9.76 -8.77
C LYS A 192 -23.91 -9.98 -10.06
N SER A 193 -23.42 -8.91 -10.69
CA SER A 193 -22.56 -9.00 -11.88
C SER A 193 -21.09 -9.35 -11.57
N GLN A 194 -20.72 -9.51 -10.30
CA GLN A 194 -19.40 -10.00 -9.90
C GLN A 194 -19.35 -11.52 -9.77
N LEU A 195 -20.48 -12.20 -9.97
CA LEU A 195 -20.61 -13.65 -10.03
C LEU A 195 -20.69 -14.14 -11.49
N PRO A 196 -20.06 -15.28 -11.81
CA PRO A 196 -19.23 -16.11 -10.93
C PRO A 196 -17.82 -15.52 -10.72
N LEU A 197 -17.18 -15.84 -9.58
CA LEU A 197 -15.87 -15.28 -9.21
C LEU A 197 -14.78 -15.53 -10.26
N LYS A 198 -14.81 -16.70 -10.91
CA LYS A 198 -13.84 -17.09 -11.95
C LYS A 198 -13.79 -16.16 -13.15
N ASP A 199 -14.88 -15.43 -13.43
CA ASP A 199 -14.98 -14.57 -14.62
C ASP A 199 -14.48 -13.16 -14.30
N ASN A 200 -14.28 -12.85 -13.02
CA ASN A 200 -13.86 -11.56 -12.53
C ASN A 200 -12.32 -11.42 -12.61
N PRO A 201 -11.78 -10.58 -13.52
CA PRO A 201 -10.33 -10.45 -13.69
C PRO A 201 -9.64 -9.82 -12.46
N ILE A 202 -10.38 -9.20 -11.55
CA ILE A 202 -9.84 -8.67 -10.28
C ILE A 202 -9.50 -9.82 -9.34
N ILE A 203 -10.35 -10.84 -9.30
CA ILE A 203 -10.13 -12.05 -8.50
C ILE A 203 -8.87 -12.76 -9.01
N GLU A 204 -8.71 -12.89 -10.33
CA GLU A 204 -7.49 -13.44 -10.94
C GLU A 204 -6.22 -12.68 -10.48
N VAL A 205 -6.28 -11.34 -10.39
CA VAL A 205 -5.16 -10.53 -9.85
C VAL A 205 -4.89 -10.81 -8.38
N LEU A 206 -5.93 -10.89 -7.55
CA LEU A 206 -5.77 -11.18 -6.11
C LEU A 206 -5.14 -12.56 -5.89
N GLN A 207 -5.53 -13.55 -6.69
CA GLN A 207 -4.93 -14.88 -6.68
C GLN A 207 -3.45 -14.82 -7.05
N LEU A 208 -3.06 -14.07 -8.08
CA LEU A 208 -1.65 -13.84 -8.41
C LEU A 208 -0.90 -13.17 -7.24
N ALA A 209 -1.50 -12.15 -6.64
CA ALA A 209 -0.89 -11.40 -5.55
C ALA A 209 -0.67 -12.28 -4.32
N TYR A 210 -1.67 -13.08 -3.98
CA TYR A 210 -1.61 -14.06 -2.91
C TYR A 210 -0.57 -15.16 -3.20
N PHE A 211 -0.51 -15.63 -4.45
CA PHE A 211 0.46 -16.61 -4.92
C PHE A 211 1.91 -16.11 -4.84
N ILE A 212 2.16 -14.86 -5.23
CA ILE A 212 3.47 -14.20 -5.13
C ILE A 212 3.86 -14.02 -3.66
N LYS A 213 2.95 -13.48 -2.83
CA LYS A 213 3.20 -13.22 -1.40
C LYS A 213 3.60 -14.47 -0.62
N ASN A 214 3.00 -15.62 -0.97
CA ASN A 214 3.25 -16.89 -0.27
C ASN A 214 4.24 -17.79 -1.04
N ASN A 215 5.11 -17.21 -1.87
CA ASN A 215 6.26 -17.88 -2.50
C ASN A 215 5.94 -19.10 -3.38
N HIS A 216 4.83 -19.05 -4.12
CA HIS A 216 4.33 -20.16 -4.94
C HIS A 216 3.99 -21.38 -4.07
N THR A 217 2.69 -21.62 -3.87
CA THR A 217 2.22 -22.82 -3.20
C THR A 217 2.72 -24.08 -3.90
N ASN A 218 3.73 -24.72 -3.31
CA ASN A 218 4.09 -26.09 -3.59
C ASN A 218 3.32 -26.99 -2.62
N PHE A 219 2.85 -28.14 -3.11
CA PHE A 219 2.33 -29.17 -2.23
C PHE A 219 3.48 -29.76 -1.42
N ASN A 220 3.34 -29.76 -0.10
CA ASN A 220 4.35 -30.33 0.79
C ASN A 220 3.99 -31.79 1.08
N TYR A 221 4.68 -32.72 0.45
CA TYR A 221 4.52 -34.15 0.71
C TYR A 221 5.39 -34.63 1.88
N THR A 222 6.34 -33.80 2.29
CA THR A 222 7.28 -34.05 3.38
C THR A 222 7.25 -32.85 4.31
N CYS A 223 7.19 -33.09 5.62
CA CYS A 223 7.23 -32.00 6.60
C CYS A 223 8.65 -31.43 6.73
N TYR A 224 8.79 -30.23 7.28
CA TYR A 224 10.08 -29.56 7.38
C TYR A 224 11.05 -30.32 8.28
N SER A 225 10.55 -30.84 9.40
CA SER A 225 11.35 -31.64 10.32
C SER A 225 11.94 -32.89 9.65
N ASP A 226 11.12 -33.62 8.86
CA ASP A 226 11.57 -34.77 8.05
C ASP A 226 12.64 -34.32 7.02
N SER A 227 12.43 -33.19 6.36
CA SER A 227 13.29 -32.70 5.27
C SER A 227 14.66 -32.23 5.78
N ILE A 228 14.68 -31.44 6.86
CA ILE A 228 15.91 -30.96 7.51
C ILE A 228 16.74 -32.15 7.98
N PHE A 229 16.10 -33.16 8.57
CA PHE A 229 16.79 -34.34 9.05
C PHE A 229 17.39 -35.17 7.92
N LEU A 230 16.62 -35.42 6.85
CA LEU A 230 17.12 -36.16 5.68
C LEU A 230 18.30 -35.45 5.01
N ASN A 231 18.25 -34.11 4.91
CA ASN A 231 19.34 -33.32 4.35
C ASN A 231 20.58 -33.31 5.23
N ALA A 232 20.42 -33.21 6.56
CA ALA A 232 21.52 -33.33 7.51
C ALA A 232 22.13 -34.73 7.50
N TYR A 233 21.32 -35.78 7.34
CA TYR A 233 21.80 -37.14 7.18
C TYR A 233 22.60 -37.29 5.88
N GLN A 234 22.07 -36.79 4.75
CA GLN A 234 22.77 -36.82 3.47
C GLN A 234 24.10 -36.09 3.55
N SER A 235 24.17 -34.88 4.11
CA SER A 235 25.42 -34.12 4.22
C SER A 235 26.51 -34.77 5.07
N VAL A 236 26.13 -35.65 6.01
CA VAL A 236 27.08 -36.39 6.86
C VAL A 236 27.58 -37.66 6.19
N PHE A 237 26.77 -38.30 5.35
CA PHE A 237 27.05 -39.64 4.84
C PHE A 237 27.23 -39.72 3.32
N HIS A 238 26.81 -38.73 2.53
CA HIS A 238 26.88 -38.70 1.06
C HIS A 238 27.39 -37.31 0.60
N ASP A 239 28.43 -37.27 -0.24
CA ASP A 239 29.06 -36.03 -0.75
C ASP A 239 28.22 -35.31 -1.85
N ASP A 240 26.98 -35.74 -2.09
CA ASP A 240 26.13 -35.16 -3.13
C ASP A 240 25.52 -33.82 -2.65
N GLU A 241 25.47 -32.86 -3.58
CA GLU A 241 24.98 -31.50 -3.37
C GLU A 241 23.61 -31.51 -2.66
N ILE A 242 23.59 -30.92 -1.48
CA ILE A 242 22.40 -30.73 -0.66
C ILE A 242 21.43 -29.83 -1.44
N GLU A 243 20.40 -30.41 -2.06
CA GLU A 243 19.24 -29.63 -2.49
C GLU A 243 18.55 -29.10 -1.23
N SER A 244 18.92 -27.88 -0.84
CA SER A 244 18.24 -27.11 0.19
C SER A 244 16.72 -27.10 -0.09
N PRO A 245 15.86 -27.36 0.92
CA PRO A 245 14.43 -27.25 0.72
C PRO A 245 14.09 -25.77 0.55
N ASN A 246 13.75 -25.41 -0.69
CA ASN A 246 12.90 -24.29 -1.09
C ASN A 246 13.31 -22.82 -0.86
N ASP A 247 14.40 -22.47 -0.17
CA ASP A 247 14.77 -21.04 -0.04
C ASP A 247 15.57 -20.49 -1.25
N SER A 248 16.29 -21.35 -1.98
CA SER A 248 17.08 -20.96 -3.15
C SER A 248 16.24 -20.71 -4.41
N ILE A 249 14.99 -21.18 -4.43
CA ILE A 249 14.12 -21.09 -5.60
C ILE A 249 13.66 -19.64 -5.85
N ILE A 250 13.46 -18.85 -4.79
CA ILE A 250 12.97 -17.47 -4.91
C ILE A 250 14.10 -16.56 -5.39
N SER A 251 15.27 -16.58 -4.76
CA SER A 251 16.38 -15.71 -5.16
C SER A 251 16.90 -16.05 -6.57
N PHE A 252 16.96 -17.34 -6.93
CA PHE A 252 17.38 -17.79 -8.25
C PHE A 252 16.32 -17.51 -9.33
N LYS A 253 15.02 -17.65 -9.04
CA LYS A 253 13.96 -17.40 -10.04
C LYS A 253 13.55 -15.93 -10.15
N TYR A 254 13.64 -15.12 -9.09
CA TYR A 254 13.47 -13.67 -9.22
C TYR A 254 14.60 -13.06 -10.02
N LYS A 255 15.83 -13.57 -9.88
CA LYS A 255 16.95 -13.17 -10.74
C LYS A 255 16.66 -13.51 -12.20
N ASN A 256 16.16 -14.71 -12.50
CA ASN A 256 15.76 -15.09 -13.87
C ASN A 256 14.53 -14.32 -14.37
N LEU A 257 13.58 -13.94 -13.50
CA LEU A 257 12.44 -13.09 -13.85
C LEU A 257 12.92 -11.68 -14.19
N GLN A 258 13.82 -11.13 -13.38
CA GLN A 258 14.43 -9.83 -13.57
C GLN A 258 15.20 -9.83 -14.89
N GLU A 259 16.05 -10.83 -15.12
CA GLU A 259 16.79 -11.04 -16.36
C GLU A 259 15.83 -11.21 -17.56
N ALA A 260 14.77 -12.00 -17.43
CA ALA A 260 13.75 -12.19 -18.48
C ALA A 260 12.95 -10.92 -18.82
N LEU A 261 12.64 -10.09 -17.81
CA LEU A 261 11.96 -8.81 -17.97
C LEU A 261 12.91 -7.73 -18.50
N ASP A 262 14.18 -7.75 -18.08
CA ASP A 262 15.23 -6.85 -18.56
C ASP A 262 15.62 -7.16 -20.01
N ASP A 263 15.64 -8.45 -20.40
CA ASP A 263 15.86 -8.92 -21.77
C ASP A 263 14.65 -8.63 -22.68
N ASN A 264 13.43 -8.59 -22.14
CA ASN A 264 12.20 -8.29 -22.89
C ASN A 264 11.47 -7.04 -22.38
N ASN A 265 12.08 -5.91 -22.72
CA ASN A 265 11.59 -4.54 -22.44
C ASN A 265 10.11 -4.31 -22.72
N GLN A 266 9.54 -4.92 -23.77
CA GLN A 266 8.13 -4.74 -24.11
C GLN A 266 7.20 -5.42 -23.09
N LEU A 267 7.56 -6.63 -22.65
CA LEU A 267 6.77 -7.39 -21.68
C LEU A 267 6.81 -6.76 -20.30
N LYS A 268 8.00 -6.30 -19.87
CA LYS A 268 8.19 -5.53 -18.64
C LYS A 268 7.31 -4.30 -18.59
N GLN A 269 7.30 -3.51 -19.66
CA GLN A 269 6.45 -2.34 -19.76
C GLN A 269 4.97 -2.67 -19.70
N ILE A 270 4.51 -3.71 -20.39
CA ILE A 270 3.10 -4.11 -20.36
C ILE A 270 2.68 -4.55 -18.96
N PHE A 271 3.55 -5.29 -18.25
CA PHE A 271 3.28 -5.76 -16.90
C PHE A 271 3.25 -4.61 -15.90
N GLU A 272 4.31 -3.81 -15.83
CA GLU A 272 4.43 -2.67 -14.90
C GLU A 272 3.37 -1.59 -15.17
N TYR A 273 3.22 -1.16 -16.43
CA TYR A 273 2.21 -0.16 -16.80
C TYR A 273 0.79 -0.70 -16.66
N GLY A 274 0.58 -1.98 -16.97
CA GLY A 274 -0.72 -2.64 -16.84
C GLY A 274 -1.22 -2.64 -15.40
N PHE A 275 -0.34 -3.00 -14.45
CA PHE A 275 -0.67 -2.98 -13.02
C PHE A 275 -0.78 -1.58 -12.45
N PHE A 276 0.13 -0.67 -12.78
CA PHE A 276 0.06 0.74 -12.34
C PHE A 276 -1.21 1.43 -12.84
N ALA A 277 -1.53 1.29 -14.13
CA ALA A 277 -2.73 1.90 -14.69
C ALA A 277 -4.01 1.35 -14.07
N VAL A 278 -4.00 0.10 -13.62
CA VAL A 278 -5.17 -0.55 -13.03
C VAL A 278 -5.27 -0.29 -11.52
N SER A 279 -4.16 -0.19 -10.79
CA SER A 279 -4.14 0.07 -9.33
C SER A 279 -4.82 1.37 -8.96
N GLN A 280 -4.78 2.37 -9.83
CA GLN A 280 -5.46 3.67 -9.67
C GLN A 280 -6.99 3.56 -9.51
N TYR A 281 -7.59 2.44 -9.90
CA TYR A 281 -9.03 2.21 -9.75
C TYR A 281 -9.40 1.44 -8.47
N PHE A 282 -8.42 1.09 -7.63
CA PHE A 282 -8.61 0.35 -6.38
C PHE A 282 -8.21 1.22 -5.18
N ASN A 283 -9.09 2.16 -4.82
CA ASN A 283 -8.86 3.01 -3.64
C ASN A 283 -8.84 2.22 -2.32
N ASP A 284 -9.52 1.08 -2.28
CA ASP A 284 -9.66 0.26 -1.07
C ASP A 284 -8.56 -0.80 -0.95
N PHE A 285 -7.78 -1.02 -2.01
CA PHE A 285 -6.78 -2.10 -2.06
C PHE A 285 -5.58 -1.68 -2.92
N ASN A 286 -4.43 -1.43 -2.29
CA ASN A 286 -3.22 -1.06 -3.01
C ASN A 286 -2.58 -2.31 -3.65
N LEU A 287 -3.08 -2.70 -4.83
CA LEU A 287 -2.60 -3.86 -5.60
C LEU A 287 -1.10 -3.80 -5.91
N GLU A 288 -0.59 -2.60 -6.14
CA GLU A 288 0.83 -2.35 -6.43
C GLU A 288 1.72 -2.83 -5.27
N ARG A 289 1.34 -2.52 -4.03
CA ARG A 289 2.06 -2.95 -2.81
C ARG A 289 2.05 -4.45 -2.55
N ILE A 290 1.12 -5.19 -3.15
CA ILE A 290 0.95 -6.64 -2.92
C ILE A 290 1.68 -7.43 -4.00
N LEU A 291 1.67 -6.95 -5.24
CA LEU A 291 2.30 -7.61 -6.38
C LEU A 291 3.77 -7.24 -6.54
N LEU A 292 4.18 -6.06 -6.08
CA LEU A 292 5.57 -5.58 -6.13
C LEU A 292 6.13 -5.55 -4.69
N PRO A 293 7.09 -6.42 -4.33
CA PRO A 293 7.67 -6.44 -2.99
C PRO A 293 8.20 -5.06 -2.57
N GLN A 294 7.95 -4.68 -1.32
CA GLN A 294 8.22 -3.36 -0.72
C GLN A 294 9.70 -2.95 -0.62
N GLN A 295 10.62 -3.55 -1.39
CA GLN A 295 12.03 -3.16 -1.39
C GLN A 295 12.27 -1.75 -1.96
N ARG A 296 11.23 -1.03 -2.40
CA ARG A 296 11.30 0.36 -2.88
C ARG A 296 10.37 1.35 -2.18
N GLN A 297 10.12 1.20 -0.87
CA GLN A 297 9.71 2.35 -0.05
C GLN A 297 10.85 2.78 0.86
N LYS A 298 11.83 3.47 0.28
CA LYS A 298 12.63 4.43 1.06
C LYS A 298 11.65 5.51 1.56
N ASN A 299 11.53 5.62 2.89
CA ASN A 299 10.96 6.71 3.66
C ASN A 299 9.45 6.99 3.49
N LYS A 300 8.63 6.32 4.30
CA LYS A 300 7.46 7.00 4.88
C LYS A 300 8.01 8.15 5.75
N PHE A 301 7.81 9.38 5.32
CA PHE A 301 8.22 10.57 6.06
C PHE A 301 7.68 10.55 7.49
N GLU A 302 8.54 10.79 8.47
CA GLU A 302 8.12 11.12 9.83
C GLU A 302 7.32 12.43 9.81
N ASN A 303 6.10 12.42 10.34
CA ASN A 303 5.21 13.58 10.42
C ASN A 303 5.62 14.57 11.54
N SER A 304 6.84 15.10 11.53
CA SER A 304 7.31 16.15 12.47
C SER A 304 7.59 17.48 11.76
N PHE A 305 7.52 18.62 12.45
CA PHE A 305 7.98 19.87 11.84
C PHE A 305 9.49 19.84 11.58
N LYS A 306 10.23 19.09 12.40
CA LYS A 306 11.67 18.86 12.22
C LYS A 306 12.02 18.17 10.91
N SER A 307 11.21 17.22 10.42
CA SER A 307 11.47 16.52 9.16
C SER A 307 11.32 17.43 7.93
N LEU A 308 10.48 18.46 8.04
CA LEU A 308 10.26 19.47 7.00
C LEU A 308 11.39 20.49 6.85
N VAL A 309 12.17 20.72 7.92
CA VAL A 309 13.30 21.68 7.87
C VAL A 309 14.29 21.30 6.77
N ALA A 310 14.63 20.01 6.67
CA ALA A 310 15.53 19.51 5.64
C ALA A 310 14.97 19.67 4.21
N HIS A 311 13.66 19.82 4.05
CA HIS A 311 13.00 19.99 2.76
C HIS A 311 12.98 21.47 2.36
N ILE A 312 12.65 22.36 3.29
CA ILE A 312 12.70 23.82 3.09
C ILE A 312 14.12 24.25 2.73
N GLU A 313 15.13 23.71 3.41
CA GLU A 313 16.54 24.02 3.17
C GLU A 313 17.00 23.65 1.75
N ARG A 314 16.28 22.77 1.05
CA ARG A 314 16.59 22.38 -0.34
C ARG A 314 16.00 23.33 -1.38
N LEU A 315 14.97 24.12 -1.06
CA LEU A 315 14.27 25.00 -2.01
C LEU A 315 15.19 25.85 -2.91
N PRO A 316 16.30 26.47 -2.42
CA PRO A 316 17.15 27.28 -3.27
C PRO A 316 17.83 26.49 -4.39
N ASN A 317 18.04 25.18 -4.18
CA ASN A 317 18.70 24.29 -5.13
C ASN A 317 17.71 23.64 -6.11
N THR A 318 16.41 23.86 -5.93
CA THR A 318 15.36 23.30 -6.79
C THR A 318 14.80 24.32 -7.76
N LEU A 319 15.25 25.58 -7.73
CA LEU A 319 14.80 26.60 -8.68
C LEU A 319 15.46 26.39 -10.05
N LYS A 320 14.66 26.21 -11.10
CA LYS A 320 15.12 26.01 -12.49
C LYS A 320 14.33 26.90 -13.45
N SER A 321 14.97 27.48 -14.46
CA SER A 321 14.25 28.28 -15.46
C SER A 321 13.23 27.45 -16.24
N LEU A 322 12.20 28.09 -16.80
CA LEU A 322 11.21 27.39 -17.63
C LEU A 322 11.86 26.78 -18.89
N ASP A 323 12.91 27.41 -19.41
CA ASP A 323 13.71 26.88 -20.52
C ASP A 323 14.48 25.62 -20.14
N GLU A 324 15.10 25.59 -18.95
CA GLU A 324 15.76 24.39 -18.42
C GLU A 324 14.77 23.25 -18.20
N LEU A 325 13.60 23.54 -17.62
CA LEU A 325 12.53 22.56 -17.42
C LEU A 325 11.99 22.02 -18.73
N TYR A 326 11.75 22.91 -19.71
CA TYR A 326 11.32 22.54 -21.05
C TYR A 326 12.38 21.69 -21.76
N PHE A 327 13.66 22.00 -21.60
CA PHE A 327 14.75 21.23 -22.20
C PHE A 327 14.90 19.86 -21.53
N GLU A 328 14.83 19.77 -20.20
CA GLU A 328 14.87 18.50 -19.47
C GLU A 328 13.70 17.58 -19.86
N LEU A 329 12.47 18.11 -20.00
CA LEU A 329 11.31 17.35 -20.47
C LEU A 329 11.41 16.92 -21.95
N ASN A 330 12.15 17.67 -22.77
CA ASN A 330 12.32 17.38 -24.20
C ASN A 330 13.66 16.72 -24.53
N LYS A 331 14.50 16.41 -23.55
CA LYS A 331 15.60 15.48 -23.76
C LYS A 331 14.96 14.17 -24.19
N LYS A 332 15.30 13.71 -25.40
CA LYS A 332 14.98 12.34 -25.82
C LYS A 332 15.70 11.42 -24.85
N GLU A 333 14.97 10.97 -23.85
CA GLU A 333 15.41 9.91 -22.99
C GLU A 333 15.64 8.66 -23.85
N ASP A 334 16.85 8.11 -23.77
CA ASP A 334 17.04 6.71 -24.15
C ASP A 334 16.05 5.92 -23.32
N PHE A 335 15.24 5.10 -23.97
CA PHE A 335 14.10 4.39 -23.41
C PHE A 335 14.37 3.67 -22.06
N TYR A 336 15.63 3.37 -21.75
CA TYR A 336 16.09 2.77 -20.51
C TYR A 336 16.26 3.75 -19.31
N SER A 337 16.40 5.08 -19.52
CA SER A 337 16.52 6.06 -18.41
C SER A 337 15.23 6.23 -17.62
N LEU A 338 14.08 5.92 -18.22
CA LEU A 338 12.77 5.87 -17.56
C LEU A 338 12.65 4.73 -16.52
N PHE A 339 13.55 3.74 -16.55
CA PHE A 339 13.45 2.53 -15.70
C PHE A 339 14.65 2.34 -14.75
N ILE A 340 15.75 3.06 -14.97
CA ILE A 340 16.99 2.96 -14.19
C ILE A 340 17.16 4.15 -13.24
N SER A 341 16.47 5.25 -13.47
CA SER A 341 16.61 6.42 -12.61
C SER A 341 15.70 6.33 -11.37
N GLU A 342 16.30 6.25 -10.18
CA GLU A 342 15.74 6.91 -8.98
C GLU A 342 15.77 8.45 -9.18
N SER A 343 15.56 8.98 -10.40
CA SER A 343 15.38 10.41 -10.57
C SER A 343 13.97 10.71 -10.11
N VAL A 344 13.87 11.07 -8.84
CA VAL A 344 12.74 11.83 -8.31
C VAL A 344 12.39 12.85 -9.38
N SER A 345 11.18 12.76 -9.93
CA SER A 345 10.87 13.55 -11.13
C SER A 345 11.13 15.01 -10.79
N VAL A 346 11.63 15.81 -11.74
CA VAL A 346 11.92 17.23 -11.48
C VAL A 346 10.70 17.92 -10.86
N MET A 347 9.49 17.46 -11.22
CA MET A 347 8.21 17.87 -10.65
C MET A 347 7.99 17.42 -9.20
N GLU A 348 8.46 16.24 -8.79
CA GLU A 348 8.36 15.72 -7.42
C GLU A 348 9.18 16.53 -6.41
N ILE A 349 10.37 17.03 -6.78
CA ILE A 349 11.20 17.94 -5.94
C ILE A 349 10.90 19.43 -6.23
N SER A 350 9.78 19.73 -6.91
CA SER A 350 9.45 21.11 -7.26
C SER A 350 9.25 21.99 -6.01
N PRO A 351 9.54 23.30 -6.11
CA PRO A 351 9.21 24.25 -5.05
C PRO A 351 7.73 24.19 -4.64
N ALA A 352 6.82 24.04 -5.61
CA ALA A 352 5.39 23.89 -5.37
C ALA A 352 5.06 22.68 -4.48
N ASN A 353 5.63 21.51 -4.76
CA ASN A 353 5.39 20.31 -3.97
C ASN A 353 5.96 20.42 -2.56
N ILE A 354 7.20 20.91 -2.42
CA ILE A 354 7.83 21.11 -1.10
C ILE A 354 6.97 22.04 -0.24
N LEU A 355 6.55 23.18 -0.79
CA LEU A 355 5.66 24.10 -0.08
C LEU A 355 4.30 23.47 0.26
N SER A 356 3.81 22.54 -0.57
CA SER A 356 2.49 21.91 -0.39
C SER A 356 2.54 20.95 0.79
N GLU A 357 3.61 20.17 0.88
CA GLU A 357 3.85 19.26 2.00
C GLU A 357 3.94 20.02 3.33
N ILE A 358 4.66 21.15 3.33
CA ILE A 358 4.78 22.01 4.51
C ILE A 358 3.43 22.56 4.92
N ALA A 359 2.66 23.12 3.97
CA ALA A 359 1.34 23.67 4.25
C ALA A 359 0.38 22.61 4.82
N ASN A 360 0.41 21.39 4.26
CA ASN A 360 -0.43 20.28 4.71
C ASN A 360 -0.07 19.83 6.13
N ILE A 361 1.22 19.60 6.42
CA ILE A 361 1.65 19.17 7.76
C ILE A 361 1.37 20.27 8.79
N TYR A 362 1.63 21.53 8.45
CA TYR A 362 1.31 22.68 9.31
C TYR A 362 -0.18 22.73 9.63
N PHE A 363 -1.04 22.63 8.62
CA PHE A 363 -2.49 22.58 8.81
C PHE A 363 -2.92 21.40 9.68
N HIS A 364 -2.44 20.19 9.40
CA HIS A 364 -2.78 18.99 10.17
C HIS A 364 -2.36 19.09 11.64
N LYS A 365 -1.17 19.61 11.93
CA LYS A 365 -0.72 19.83 13.30
C LYS A 365 -1.58 20.87 14.01
N ASN A 366 -1.85 22.00 13.37
CA ASN A 366 -2.70 23.05 13.96
C ASN A 366 -4.13 22.57 14.19
N LEU A 367 -4.66 21.70 13.31
CA LEU A 367 -6.00 21.12 13.45
C LEU A 367 -6.14 20.28 14.74
N ASN A 368 -5.09 19.59 15.15
CA ASN A 368 -5.11 18.76 16.37
C ASN A 368 -5.22 19.58 17.65
N ILE A 369 -4.79 20.84 17.62
CA ILE A 369 -4.81 21.78 18.76
C ILE A 369 -5.67 23.03 18.45
N ALA A 370 -6.61 22.90 17.51
CA ALA A 370 -7.35 24.03 16.97
C ALA A 370 -8.17 24.74 18.05
N SER A 371 -8.73 24.03 19.03
CA SER A 371 -9.52 24.65 20.10
C SER A 371 -8.64 25.58 20.94
N PHE A 372 -7.49 25.07 21.39
CA PHE A 372 -6.50 25.82 22.16
C PHE A 372 -6.01 27.07 21.41
N ILE A 373 -5.68 26.94 20.12
CA ILE A 373 -5.28 28.08 19.28
C ILE A 373 -6.40 29.12 19.21
N ASN A 374 -7.64 28.70 18.98
CA ASN A 374 -8.79 29.61 18.90
C ASN A 374 -9.06 30.35 20.23
N PHE A 375 -8.88 29.69 21.38
CA PHE A 375 -8.92 30.37 22.68
C PHE A 375 -7.81 31.42 22.81
N ALA A 376 -6.57 31.08 22.42
CA ALA A 376 -5.46 32.01 22.45
C ALA A 376 -5.71 33.24 21.54
N ILE A 377 -6.30 33.03 20.34
CA ILE A 377 -6.73 34.11 19.44
C ILE A 377 -7.79 34.99 20.11
N TYR A 378 -8.80 34.39 20.72
CA TYR A 378 -9.88 35.13 21.37
C TYR A 378 -9.40 36.01 22.52
N GLU A 379 -8.47 35.49 23.31
CA GLU A 379 -7.87 36.15 24.47
C GLU A 379 -6.69 37.07 24.10
N ASN A 380 -6.32 37.12 22.81
CA ASN A 380 -5.16 37.86 22.29
C ASN A 380 -3.84 37.49 23.02
N LYS A 381 -3.60 36.19 23.25
CA LYS A 381 -2.37 35.66 23.87
C LYS A 381 -1.20 35.65 22.89
N GLU A 382 -0.61 36.82 22.61
CA GLU A 382 0.46 36.98 21.62
C GLU A 382 1.73 36.16 21.93
N ASP A 383 1.98 35.84 23.19
CA ASP A 383 3.06 34.93 23.62
C ASP A 383 2.94 33.54 22.97
N ILE A 384 1.71 33.05 22.81
CA ILE A 384 1.42 31.76 22.15
C ILE A 384 1.34 31.93 20.62
N LEU A 385 0.70 33.01 20.16
CA LEU A 385 0.38 33.19 18.73
C LEU A 385 1.55 33.68 17.88
N SER A 386 2.53 34.37 18.47
CA SER A 386 3.61 35.03 17.75
C SER A 386 4.42 34.09 16.84
N ASN A 387 4.72 32.88 17.31
CA ASN A 387 5.47 31.89 16.52
C ASN A 387 4.66 31.39 15.32
N PHE A 388 3.36 31.11 15.48
CA PHE A 388 2.48 30.71 14.37
C PHE A 388 2.36 31.81 13.32
N LYS A 389 2.03 33.04 13.74
CA LYS A 389 1.93 34.21 12.84
C LYS A 389 3.24 34.47 12.12
N TYR A 390 4.37 34.25 12.77
CA TYR A 390 5.68 34.44 12.16
C TYR A 390 6.00 33.35 11.12
N VAL A 391 5.66 32.08 11.37
CA VAL A 391 5.77 31.01 10.38
C VAL A 391 4.90 31.33 9.15
N GLU A 392 3.66 31.77 9.37
CA GLU A 392 2.73 32.11 8.28
C GLU A 392 3.25 33.26 7.42
N ARG A 393 3.76 34.32 8.05
CA ARG A 393 4.42 35.43 7.34
C ARG A 393 5.61 34.93 6.51
N LEU A 394 6.52 34.19 7.13
CA LEU A 394 7.72 33.70 6.43
C LEU A 394 7.38 32.74 5.29
N PHE A 395 6.35 31.91 5.46
CA PHE A 395 5.86 31.04 4.39
C PHE A 395 5.38 31.86 3.19
N MET A 396 4.60 32.93 3.45
CA MET A 396 4.14 33.83 2.40
C MET A 396 5.28 34.61 1.74
N ASP A 397 6.29 35.03 2.51
CA ASP A 397 7.48 35.70 1.99
C ASP A 397 8.29 34.75 1.08
N ILE A 398 8.49 33.49 1.50
CA ILE A 398 9.15 32.44 0.69
C ILE A 398 8.37 32.18 -0.59
N ALA A 399 7.05 31.99 -0.49
CA ALA A 399 6.19 31.75 -1.63
C ALA A 399 6.23 32.92 -2.62
N THR A 400 6.13 34.16 -2.12
CA THR A 400 6.19 35.38 -2.93
C THR A 400 7.54 35.47 -3.65
N GLU A 401 8.64 35.15 -2.98
CA GLU A 401 9.96 35.15 -3.60
C GLU A 401 10.07 34.08 -4.69
N ILE A 402 9.58 32.86 -4.44
CA ILE A 402 9.60 31.75 -5.43
C ILE A 402 8.74 32.05 -6.66
N SER A 403 7.61 32.75 -6.51
CA SER A 403 6.78 33.12 -7.69
C SER A 403 7.42 34.15 -8.61
N LYS A 404 8.53 34.78 -8.21
CA LYS A 404 9.36 35.61 -9.10
C LYS A 404 10.18 34.77 -10.08
N GLN A 405 10.24 33.45 -9.91
CA GLN A 405 10.87 32.50 -10.84
C GLN A 405 12.34 32.88 -11.11
N GLU A 406 12.68 33.26 -12.35
CA GLU A 406 14.04 33.65 -12.75
C GLU A 406 14.56 34.92 -12.04
N GLN A 407 13.66 35.74 -11.49
CA GLN A 407 14.00 36.96 -10.75
C GLN A 407 14.15 36.75 -9.24
N THR A 408 14.14 35.49 -8.77
CA THR A 408 14.26 35.16 -7.34
C THR A 408 15.61 35.61 -6.78
N ASP A 409 15.61 36.43 -5.73
CA ASP A 409 16.81 36.74 -4.97
C ASP A 409 17.14 35.60 -4.00
N LEU A 410 18.11 34.78 -4.39
CA LEU A 410 18.55 33.63 -3.60
C LEU A 410 19.08 34.00 -2.21
N ARG A 411 19.60 35.22 -1.99
CA ARG A 411 20.07 35.65 -0.67
C ARG A 411 18.89 35.93 0.25
N VAL A 412 17.89 36.63 -0.27
CA VAL A 412 16.63 36.92 0.45
C VAL A 412 15.89 35.62 0.76
N LEU A 413 15.74 34.74 -0.23
CA LEU A 413 15.10 33.43 -0.05
C LEU A 413 15.79 32.58 1.03
N LYS A 414 17.13 32.46 0.98
CA LYS A 414 17.90 31.72 2.00
C LYS A 414 17.73 32.31 3.40
N SER A 415 17.62 33.63 3.51
CA SER A 415 17.35 34.30 4.79
C SER A 415 15.99 33.91 5.36
N TYR A 416 14.93 33.93 4.55
CA TYR A 416 13.60 33.50 5.00
C TYR A 416 13.55 32.02 5.36
N ILE A 417 14.22 31.16 4.58
CA ILE A 417 14.35 29.72 4.85
C ILE A 417 15.02 29.47 6.20
N MET A 418 16.12 30.16 6.50
CA MET A 418 16.81 30.00 7.78
C MET A 418 15.92 30.43 8.95
N GLN A 419 15.18 31.52 8.78
CA GLN A 419 14.26 32.03 9.79
C GLN A 419 13.08 31.07 10.03
N ILE A 420 12.43 30.58 8.96
CA ILE A 420 11.27 29.69 9.10
C ILE A 420 11.69 28.36 9.72
N SER A 421 12.85 27.82 9.33
CA SER A 421 13.40 26.58 9.90
C SER A 421 13.67 26.72 11.39
N THR A 422 14.14 27.88 11.85
CA THR A 422 14.38 28.16 13.27
C THR A 422 13.07 28.21 14.05
N VAL A 423 12.05 28.89 13.52
CA VAL A 423 10.77 29.03 14.20
C VAL A 423 9.98 27.72 14.19
N LEU A 424 10.01 26.95 13.09
CA LEU A 424 9.39 25.63 13.01
C LEU A 424 9.96 24.64 14.03
N LYS A 425 11.27 24.66 14.27
CA LYS A 425 11.90 23.84 15.34
C LYS A 425 11.36 24.21 16.72
N LYS A 426 11.32 25.50 17.04
CA LYS A 426 10.75 26.00 18.32
C LYS A 426 9.29 25.59 18.48
N LEU A 427 8.52 25.69 17.41
CA LEU A 427 7.11 25.33 17.41
C LEU A 427 6.90 23.81 17.60
N ASP A 428 7.78 22.97 17.06
CA ASP A 428 7.78 21.51 17.29
C ASP A 428 8.10 21.17 18.76
N GLU A 429 9.07 21.87 19.38
CA GLU A 429 9.42 21.70 20.79
C GLU A 429 8.27 22.08 21.73
N GLN A 430 7.54 23.16 21.41
CA GLN A 430 6.38 23.63 22.17
C GLN A 430 5.11 22.78 21.92
N TYR A 431 5.10 21.97 20.87
CA TYR A 431 3.89 21.33 20.39
C TYR A 431 3.30 20.31 21.38
N GLU A 432 4.13 19.57 22.11
CA GLU A 432 3.63 18.63 23.13
C GLU A 432 2.95 19.36 24.30
N GLU A 433 3.45 20.52 24.70
CA GLU A 433 2.79 21.37 25.72
C GLU A 433 1.43 21.88 25.22
N PHE A 434 1.34 22.30 23.95
CA PHE A 434 0.06 22.72 23.35
C PHE A 434 -0.94 21.58 23.27
N LYS A 435 -0.48 20.37 22.98
CA LYS A 435 -1.30 19.17 22.95
C LYS A 435 -1.80 18.79 24.34
N GLU A 436 -0.99 18.94 25.38
CA GLU A 436 -1.44 18.76 26.77
C GLU A 436 -2.51 19.79 27.15
N LYS A 437 -2.33 21.07 26.76
CA LYS A 437 -3.35 22.11 26.98
C LYS A 437 -4.65 21.82 26.22
N GLU A 438 -4.57 21.33 25.00
CA GLU A 438 -5.75 20.85 24.26
C GLU A 438 -6.42 19.67 24.98
N GLN A 439 -5.67 18.71 25.51
CA GLN A 439 -6.24 17.60 26.29
C GLN A 439 -6.93 18.07 27.58
N ASN A 440 -6.39 19.09 28.25
CA ASN A 440 -7.04 19.69 29.40
C ASN A 440 -8.40 20.31 29.03
N ILE A 441 -8.50 20.95 27.86
CA ILE A 441 -9.78 21.40 27.31
C ILE A 441 -10.71 20.19 27.09
N VAL A 442 -10.23 19.12 26.44
CA VAL A 442 -11.01 17.89 26.17
C VAL A 442 -11.57 17.27 27.45
N LEU A 443 -10.78 17.20 28.52
CA LEU A 443 -11.16 16.56 29.79
C LEU A 443 -12.10 17.41 30.64
N ALA A 444 -11.97 18.74 30.60
CA ALA A 444 -12.64 19.66 31.53
C ALA A 444 -13.51 20.73 30.86
N ILE A 445 -13.95 20.52 29.61
CA ILE A 445 -14.73 21.53 28.88
C ILE A 445 -16.02 21.93 29.62
N THR A 446 -16.13 23.23 29.92
CA THR A 446 -17.25 23.83 30.66
C THR A 446 -18.27 24.48 29.72
N LYS A 447 -19.44 24.85 30.27
CA LYS A 447 -20.45 25.62 29.52
C LYS A 447 -19.95 27.01 29.11
N ASP A 448 -19.07 27.61 29.89
CA ASP A 448 -18.48 28.92 29.60
C ASP A 448 -17.47 28.83 28.44
N ASP A 449 -16.70 27.74 28.37
CA ASP A 449 -15.79 27.45 27.25
C ASP A 449 -16.55 27.36 25.93
N PHE A 450 -17.71 26.67 25.92
CA PHE A 450 -18.56 26.61 24.73
C PHE A 450 -19.19 27.95 24.38
N THR A 451 -19.53 28.76 25.38
CA THR A 451 -20.06 30.11 25.15
C THR A 451 -18.99 30.98 24.50
N THR A 452 -17.73 30.83 24.92
CA THR A 452 -16.57 31.48 24.32
C THR A 452 -16.32 31.00 22.90
N LEU A 453 -16.32 29.69 22.63
CA LEU A 453 -16.18 29.12 21.27
C LEU A 453 -17.29 29.59 20.33
N ASN A 454 -18.54 29.67 20.81
CA ASN A 454 -19.64 30.23 20.03
C ASN A 454 -19.47 31.74 19.76
N LYS A 455 -18.89 32.51 20.70
CA LYS A 455 -18.54 33.92 20.49
C LYS A 455 -17.39 34.08 19.49
N ILE A 456 -16.38 33.20 19.55
CA ILE A 456 -15.28 33.12 18.58
C ILE A 456 -15.86 32.93 17.18
N TYR A 457 -16.72 31.92 17.02
CA TYR A 457 -17.39 31.63 15.76
C TYR A 457 -18.15 32.83 15.18
N ARG A 458 -18.89 33.57 16.02
CA ARG A 458 -19.65 34.74 15.57
C ARG A 458 -18.78 35.96 15.23
N LYS A 459 -17.56 36.06 15.79
CA LYS A 459 -16.69 37.23 15.67
C LYS A 459 -15.70 37.14 14.49
N TYR A 460 -15.21 35.95 14.14
CA TYR A 460 -14.06 35.78 13.24
C TYR A 460 -14.38 35.36 11.79
N GLN A 461 -15.58 35.68 11.29
CA GLN A 461 -16.04 35.49 9.89
C GLN A 461 -16.13 34.02 9.41
N ASN A 462 -17.35 33.49 9.41
CA ASN A 462 -17.68 32.16 8.88
C ASN A 462 -17.45 32.08 7.37
N LYS A 463 -16.32 31.50 6.98
CA LYS A 463 -16.14 30.90 5.67
C LYS A 463 -16.10 29.39 5.86
N ASN A 464 -16.86 28.65 5.06
CA ASN A 464 -16.65 27.20 5.01
C ASN A 464 -15.31 26.89 4.34
N TYR A 465 -14.78 25.68 4.56
CA TYR A 465 -13.52 25.21 4.01
C TYR A 465 -13.45 25.40 2.48
N LYS A 466 -14.56 25.21 1.78
CA LYS A 466 -14.65 25.44 0.33
C LYS A 466 -14.47 26.91 -0.03
N GLU A 467 -15.06 27.85 0.70
CA GLU A 467 -14.89 29.29 0.52
C GLU A 467 -13.47 29.74 0.87
N ILE A 468 -12.88 29.16 1.92
CA ILE A 468 -11.49 29.36 2.33
C ILE A 468 -10.55 28.93 1.19
N ILE A 469 -10.83 27.83 0.49
CA ILE A 469 -10.00 27.37 -0.63
C ILE A 469 -10.31 28.11 -1.93
N SER A 470 -11.59 28.36 -2.23
CA SER A 470 -12.03 28.89 -3.54
C SER A 470 -11.76 30.39 -3.70
N ASN A 471 -11.86 31.20 -2.64
CA ASN A 471 -11.58 32.64 -2.71
C ASN A 471 -10.13 32.95 -3.15
N TYR A 472 -9.22 32.00 -2.98
CA TYR A 472 -7.80 32.13 -3.34
C TYR A 472 -7.48 31.63 -4.76
N THR A 473 -8.40 30.93 -5.43
CA THR A 473 -8.21 30.43 -6.82
C THR A 473 -8.39 31.49 -7.92
N LYS A 474 -8.39 32.79 -7.57
CA LYS A 474 -8.46 33.90 -8.54
C LYS A 474 -7.11 34.20 -9.23
N THR A 475 -6.15 33.29 -9.20
CA THR A 475 -5.07 33.29 -10.20
C THR A 475 -5.71 33.02 -11.57
N LYS A 476 -5.32 33.78 -12.61
CA LYS A 476 -5.79 33.58 -13.98
C LYS A 476 -5.55 32.12 -14.37
N LYS A 477 -6.58 31.26 -14.28
CA LYS A 477 -6.57 29.95 -14.92
C LYS A 477 -6.46 30.19 -16.42
N ASN A 478 -5.23 30.25 -16.93
CA ASN A 478 -4.98 30.16 -18.36
C ASN A 478 -5.64 28.86 -18.80
N ASN A 479 -6.69 28.99 -19.62
CA ASN A 479 -7.51 27.84 -19.99
C ASN A 479 -6.71 26.99 -20.97
N ILE A 480 -5.92 26.06 -20.43
CA ILE A 480 -5.06 25.14 -21.17
C ILE A 480 -5.86 24.42 -22.26
N GLN A 481 -7.13 24.07 -22.00
CA GLN A 481 -8.01 23.44 -22.99
C GLN A 481 -8.29 24.36 -24.19
N LYS A 482 -8.52 25.67 -23.96
CA LYS A 482 -8.64 26.66 -25.06
C LYS A 482 -7.34 26.80 -25.84
N MET A 483 -6.18 26.68 -25.19
CA MET A 483 -4.88 26.77 -25.86
C MET A 483 -4.58 25.51 -26.69
N ILE A 484 -4.89 24.32 -26.17
CA ILE A 484 -4.83 23.03 -26.89
C ILE A 484 -5.78 23.04 -28.09
N ALA A 485 -7.00 23.57 -27.95
CA ALA A 485 -7.94 23.71 -29.05
C ALA A 485 -7.36 24.57 -30.20
N LYS A 486 -6.57 25.59 -29.88
CA LYS A 486 -5.85 26.39 -30.89
C LYS A 486 -4.72 25.61 -31.57
N VAL A 487 -3.97 24.79 -30.82
CA VAL A 487 -2.97 23.86 -31.41
C VAL A 487 -3.65 22.93 -32.42
N ASN A 488 -4.74 22.28 -32.02
CA ASN A 488 -5.51 21.38 -32.89
C ASN A 488 -6.09 22.10 -34.12
N LYS A 489 -6.51 23.36 -33.99
CA LYS A 489 -6.96 24.17 -35.12
C LYS A 489 -5.83 24.40 -36.13
N TYR A 490 -4.62 24.73 -35.67
CA TYR A 490 -3.46 24.94 -36.55
C TYR A 490 -2.99 23.65 -37.24
N ILE A 491 -3.04 22.51 -36.54
CA ILE A 491 -2.77 21.20 -37.13
C ILE A 491 -3.79 20.90 -38.24
N LYS A 492 -5.10 21.09 -37.97
CA LYS A 492 -6.17 20.86 -38.95
C LYS A 492 -6.07 21.76 -40.17
N SER A 493 -5.49 22.96 -40.03
CA SER A 493 -5.25 23.88 -41.15
C SER A 493 -3.89 23.70 -41.82
N GLY A 494 -3.12 22.66 -41.49
CA GLY A 494 -1.79 22.40 -42.05
C GLY A 494 -0.69 23.40 -41.64
N ASN A 495 -0.93 24.26 -40.65
CA ASN A 495 0.03 25.26 -40.19
C ASN A 495 0.86 24.73 -39.01
N TYR A 496 1.77 23.82 -39.31
CA TYR A 496 2.55 23.10 -38.29
C TYR A 496 3.51 23.99 -37.51
N GLU A 497 4.04 25.05 -38.13
CA GLU A 497 4.91 26.02 -37.45
C GLU A 497 4.16 26.76 -36.33
N LYS A 498 2.95 27.29 -36.63
CA LYS A 498 2.10 27.91 -35.60
C LYS A 498 1.60 26.89 -34.58
N ALA A 499 1.35 25.65 -34.98
CA ALA A 499 1.00 24.58 -34.07
C ALA A 499 2.13 24.30 -33.07
N ASN A 500 3.38 24.25 -33.54
CA ASN A 500 4.56 24.02 -32.72
C ASN A 500 4.81 25.18 -31.74
N ILE A 501 4.78 26.43 -32.22
CA ILE A 501 4.90 27.62 -31.35
C ILE A 501 3.82 27.59 -30.26
N LYS A 502 2.58 27.27 -30.63
CA LYS A 502 1.48 27.24 -29.66
C LYS A 502 1.55 26.04 -28.70
N ALA A 503 2.06 24.90 -29.15
CA ALA A 503 2.32 23.74 -28.31
C ALA A 503 3.42 24.03 -27.28
N LYS A 504 4.53 24.67 -27.71
CA LYS A 504 5.58 25.16 -26.81
C LYS A 504 4.98 26.10 -25.77
N GLU A 505 4.20 27.10 -26.17
CA GLU A 505 3.52 28.01 -25.23
C GLU A 505 2.60 27.28 -24.23
N VAL A 506 1.89 26.22 -24.66
CA VAL A 506 1.07 25.37 -23.78
C VAL A 506 1.95 24.64 -22.76
N THR A 507 3.07 24.06 -23.20
CA THR A 507 4.00 23.35 -22.31
C THR A 507 4.62 24.28 -21.27
N TYR A 508 5.05 25.50 -21.63
CA TYR A 508 5.57 26.47 -20.68
C TYR A 508 4.52 26.87 -19.65
N ASN A 509 3.27 27.13 -20.09
CA ASN A 509 2.18 27.42 -19.16
C ASN A 509 1.88 26.23 -18.23
N ALA A 510 1.96 25.00 -18.72
CA ALA A 510 1.75 23.82 -17.88
C ALA A 510 2.87 23.66 -16.85
N LEU A 511 4.12 23.81 -17.28
CA LEU A 511 5.31 23.80 -16.42
C LEU A 511 5.24 24.87 -15.33
N GLU A 512 4.94 26.10 -15.70
CA GLU A 512 4.77 27.21 -14.77
C GLU A 512 3.70 26.90 -13.71
N ASN A 513 2.53 26.39 -14.13
CA ASN A 513 1.44 26.02 -13.23
C ASN A 513 1.74 24.78 -12.37
N SER A 514 2.67 23.92 -12.76
CA SER A 514 2.98 22.71 -11.98
C SER A 514 4.19 22.92 -11.07
N TYR A 515 5.18 23.70 -11.51
CA TYR A 515 6.46 23.86 -10.81
C TYR A 515 6.49 25.00 -9.81
N TYR A 516 5.80 26.10 -10.15
CA TYR A 516 5.81 27.35 -9.40
C TYR A 516 4.47 27.69 -8.76
N ASN A 517 3.48 26.80 -8.86
CA ASN A 517 2.20 27.03 -8.23
C ASN A 517 2.34 26.97 -6.71
N ILE A 518 2.20 28.14 -6.10
CA ILE A 518 2.27 28.31 -4.66
C ILE A 518 1.07 27.60 -4.03
N PRO A 519 1.28 26.69 -3.08
CA PRO A 519 0.20 26.08 -2.32
C PRO A 519 -0.36 27.05 -1.30
N LYS A 520 -1.65 26.88 -1.01
CA LYS A 520 -2.31 27.68 0.00
C LYS A 520 -1.93 27.18 1.40
N LEU A 521 -1.47 28.10 2.24
CA LEU A 521 -1.38 27.91 3.69
C LEU A 521 -2.73 28.25 4.33
N ILE A 522 -3.28 27.34 5.14
CA ILE A 522 -4.41 27.64 6.01
C ILE A 522 -3.84 28.22 7.30
N CYS A 523 -4.06 29.51 7.53
CA CYS A 523 -3.55 30.21 8.71
C CYS A 523 -4.33 29.83 9.96
N ILE A 524 -3.77 30.12 11.14
CA ILE A 524 -4.41 29.87 12.44
C ILE A 524 -5.77 30.56 12.58
N ASP A 525 -5.95 31.72 11.96
CA ASP A 525 -7.22 32.48 11.96
C ASP A 525 -8.28 31.85 11.04
N GLU A 526 -7.89 30.91 10.18
CA GLU A 526 -8.77 30.18 9.26
C GLU A 526 -9.07 28.75 9.75
N LEU A 527 -8.60 28.35 10.94
CA LEU A 527 -8.84 27.01 11.50
C LEU A 527 -10.32 26.79 11.86
N PRO A 528 -10.79 25.53 11.90
CA PRO A 528 -12.08 25.25 12.52
C PRO A 528 -12.05 25.64 14.01
N PRO A 529 -13.19 26.02 14.59
CA PRO A 529 -13.26 26.52 15.96
C PRO A 529 -12.89 25.48 17.02
N VAL A 530 -12.99 24.19 16.69
CA VAL A 530 -12.71 23.08 17.60
C VAL A 530 -11.85 22.02 16.91
N SER A 531 -10.99 21.37 17.69
CA SER A 531 -10.20 20.23 17.23
C SER A 531 -11.06 18.96 17.08
N HIS A 532 -10.50 17.98 16.39
CA HIS A 532 -11.12 16.66 16.27
C HIS A 532 -11.35 15.99 17.64
N SER A 533 -10.42 16.16 18.58
CA SER A 533 -10.52 15.59 19.93
C SER A 533 -11.70 16.16 20.71
N VAL A 534 -11.94 17.47 20.60
CA VAL A 534 -13.08 18.14 21.25
C VAL A 534 -14.41 17.74 20.59
N ILE A 535 -14.44 17.55 19.27
CA ILE A 535 -15.63 17.04 18.55
C ILE A 535 -16.06 15.67 19.09
N ASN A 536 -15.11 14.76 19.31
CA ASN A 536 -15.41 13.41 19.79
C ASN A 536 -16.05 13.44 21.20
N VAL A 537 -15.62 14.35 22.07
CA VAL A 537 -16.27 14.55 23.38
C VAL A 537 -17.65 15.17 23.24
N LEU A 538 -17.82 16.11 22.31
CA LEU A 538 -19.08 16.79 22.04
C LEU A 538 -20.19 15.86 21.54
N GLN A 539 -19.84 14.88 20.70
CA GLN A 539 -20.79 13.87 20.24
C GLN A 539 -21.42 13.09 21.40
N ASN A 540 -20.63 12.83 22.45
CA ASN A 540 -21.08 12.16 23.67
C ASN A 540 -21.95 13.05 24.59
N ARG A 541 -21.99 14.37 24.36
CA ARG A 541 -22.81 15.35 25.08
C ARG A 541 -23.90 15.98 24.18
N SER A 542 -24.26 15.32 23.09
CA SER A 542 -25.13 15.85 22.01
C SER A 542 -26.55 16.25 22.44
N LEU A 543 -27.00 15.84 23.62
CA LEU A 543 -28.28 16.24 24.21
C LEU A 543 -28.25 17.67 24.79
N GLU A 544 -27.08 18.26 25.03
CA GLU A 544 -26.95 19.65 25.48
C GLU A 544 -27.14 20.63 24.31
N PRO A 545 -28.03 21.64 24.41
CA PRO A 545 -28.28 22.59 23.31
C PRO A 545 -27.03 23.32 22.81
N ILE A 546 -26.11 23.61 23.75
CA ILE A 546 -24.85 24.30 23.46
C ILE A 546 -23.89 23.39 22.69
N ALA A 547 -23.78 22.11 23.08
CA ALA A 547 -22.98 21.11 22.35
C ALA A 547 -23.50 20.87 20.93
N LYS A 548 -24.83 20.76 20.77
CA LYS A 548 -25.49 20.63 19.47
C LYS A 548 -25.24 21.82 18.55
N THR A 549 -25.22 23.03 19.12
CA THR A 549 -24.88 24.25 18.37
C THR A 549 -23.44 24.17 17.86
N THR A 550 -22.48 23.90 18.74
CA THR A 550 -21.06 23.79 18.37
C THR A 550 -20.79 22.71 17.30
N LEU A 551 -21.45 21.53 17.40
CA LEU A 551 -21.35 20.48 16.38
C LEU A 551 -21.85 20.94 15.01
N LYS A 552 -23.00 21.62 14.97
CA LYS A 552 -23.57 22.18 13.73
C LYS A 552 -22.62 23.20 13.10
N LEU A 553 -21.98 24.05 13.90
CA LEU A 553 -21.04 25.05 13.42
C LEU A 553 -19.78 24.40 12.81
N ASN A 554 -19.31 23.30 13.40
CA ASN A 554 -18.20 22.52 12.83
C ASN A 554 -18.62 21.83 11.51
N GLU A 555 -19.81 21.25 11.44
CA GLU A 555 -20.36 20.69 10.19
C GLU A 555 -20.48 21.76 9.09
N GLU A 556 -20.92 22.97 9.44
CA GLU A 556 -20.99 24.11 8.53
C GLU A 556 -19.61 24.54 8.01
N TYR A 557 -18.57 24.50 8.84
CA TYR A 557 -17.19 24.76 8.41
C TYR A 557 -16.73 23.73 7.36
N TRP A 558 -17.01 22.44 7.55
CA TRP A 558 -16.59 21.39 6.61
C TRP A 558 -17.52 21.20 5.39
N ARG A 559 -18.60 21.98 5.29
CA ARG A 559 -19.58 21.85 4.21
C ARG A 559 -18.95 22.23 2.86
N VAL A 560 -18.91 21.26 1.93
CA VAL A 560 -18.38 21.40 0.55
C VAL A 560 -19.52 21.50 -0.47
#